data_AF-A0A8S1AB99-F1
#
_entry.id   AF-A0A8S1AB99-F1
#
_cell.length_a   1.000
_cell.length_b   1.000
_cell.length_c   1.000
_cell.angle_alpha   90.00
_cell.angle_beta   90.00
_cell.angle_gamma   90.00
#
_symmetry.space_group_name_H-M   'P 1'
#
loop_
_entity.id
_entity.type
_entity.pdbx_description
1 polymer ?
#
loop_
_entity_poly.entity_id
_entity_poly.type
_entity_poly.pdbx_seq_one_letter_code
_entity_poly.pdbx_strand_id
1 'polypeptide(L)'
;MENIHINNCPLEIVCLIFKYLDTKALSSCMLVSKKWKHLAEYTVERLKLWDNMVKKEMINKGSSFVNKSTLDQRNIFKNFILWHHVAMSEIKHLNIYKMASVKKMKVYKDNLILITDSQVLYYDIKTCKLMKNLERSCLDFEESDQSVVELVQEPDSSQKLYVYRKSGTNEYDLDRLKKNSVNEVKAFRLENELCYVFTTRNILLRLINKVTRWEMECIGRHYGSDYDPMTTIHICNDALYMVTKLGYVWYAETHNFRFVKIHKLHVPNNISKHNWVMFDTFSCAVPVNSTEQLIKINYDLKSEVIVLECANMSCGLQHGDVLILGFSDGGVEIRMPKKNGAIEENSKFYFNIQQFLKQEDDHEILSLNVCETVNSHILFIRTRDCVHQLQLSYPETLVNHI
;
A
#
# COMPACT_ATOMS: atom_id res chain seq x y z
N MET A 1 -35.00 -17.21 -21.02
CA MET A 1 -33.67 -17.84 -20.93
C MET A 1 -33.68 -18.71 -19.70
N GLU A 2 -33.76 -20.02 -19.91
CA GLU A 2 -33.91 -21.03 -18.86
C GLU A 2 -32.67 -21.07 -17.97
N ASN A 3 -32.88 -20.95 -16.66
CA ASN A 3 -31.87 -21.10 -15.63
C ASN A 3 -31.29 -22.52 -15.71
N ILE A 4 -30.13 -22.67 -16.35
CA ILE A 4 -29.31 -23.87 -16.18
C ILE A 4 -28.85 -23.85 -14.71
N HIS A 5 -29.53 -24.63 -13.88
CA HIS A 5 -29.06 -24.94 -12.53
C HIS A 5 -27.79 -25.78 -12.65
N ILE A 6 -26.63 -25.14 -12.82
CA ILE A 6 -25.30 -25.78 -12.74
C ILE A 6 -25.14 -26.54 -11.39
N ASN A 7 -25.92 -26.17 -10.37
CA ASN A 7 -26.00 -26.92 -9.12
C ASN A 7 -26.46 -28.38 -9.32
N ASN A 8 -27.22 -28.68 -10.38
CA ASN A 8 -27.71 -29.99 -10.76
C ASN A 8 -26.83 -30.68 -11.83
N CYS A 9 -25.77 -30.03 -12.33
CA CYS A 9 -24.84 -30.66 -13.26
C CYS A 9 -23.88 -31.63 -12.53
N PRO A 10 -23.52 -32.76 -13.17
CA PRO A 10 -22.42 -33.61 -12.71
C PRO A 10 -21.13 -32.80 -12.50
N LEU A 11 -20.38 -33.13 -11.44
CA LEU A 11 -19.18 -32.40 -11.03
C LEU A 11 -18.13 -32.37 -12.13
N GLU A 12 -18.04 -33.43 -12.92
CA GLU A 12 -17.11 -33.61 -14.04
C GLU A 12 -17.37 -32.57 -15.13
N ILE A 13 -18.64 -32.29 -15.43
CA ILE A 13 -19.03 -31.29 -16.43
C ILE A 13 -18.70 -29.89 -15.92
N VAL A 14 -18.97 -29.61 -14.64
CA VAL A 14 -18.66 -28.30 -14.04
C VAL A 14 -17.15 -28.05 -14.01
N CYS A 15 -16.35 -29.05 -13.62
CA CYS A 15 -14.89 -28.98 -13.69
C CYS A 15 -14.38 -28.75 -15.13
N LEU A 16 -15.03 -29.38 -16.12
CA LEU A 16 -14.68 -29.19 -17.52
C LEU A 16 -14.98 -27.76 -17.97
N ILE A 17 -16.12 -27.18 -17.57
CA ILE A 17 -16.45 -25.77 -17.83
C ILE A 17 -15.41 -24.85 -17.18
N PHE A 18 -15.09 -25.08 -15.90
CA PHE A 18 -14.18 -24.22 -15.13
C PHE A 18 -12.77 -24.18 -15.74
N LYS A 19 -12.32 -25.27 -16.36
CA LYS A 19 -11.04 -25.31 -17.08
C LYS A 19 -10.94 -24.28 -18.22
N TYR A 20 -12.06 -23.87 -18.81
CA TYR A 20 -12.12 -22.90 -19.90
C TYR A 20 -12.43 -21.48 -19.43
N LEU A 21 -12.65 -21.27 -18.14
CA LEU A 21 -12.86 -19.95 -17.56
C LEU A 21 -11.51 -19.22 -17.39
N ASP A 22 -11.53 -17.90 -17.55
CA ASP A 22 -10.40 -17.06 -17.20
C ASP A 22 -10.32 -16.84 -15.68
N THR A 23 -9.25 -16.18 -15.23
CA THR A 23 -9.00 -15.93 -13.79
C THR A 23 -10.11 -15.13 -13.14
N LYS A 24 -10.70 -14.19 -13.88
CA LYS A 24 -11.76 -13.31 -13.41
C LYS A 24 -13.08 -14.05 -13.22
N ALA A 25 -13.46 -14.88 -14.19
CA ALA A 25 -14.63 -15.73 -14.10
C ALA A 25 -14.46 -16.77 -12.98
N LEU A 26 -13.28 -17.39 -12.85
CA LEU A 26 -12.98 -18.32 -11.75
C LEU A 26 -13.06 -17.64 -10.38
N SER A 27 -12.53 -16.42 -10.24
CA SER A 27 -12.67 -15.61 -9.02
C SER A 27 -14.14 -15.35 -8.69
N SER A 28 -14.93 -14.94 -9.69
CA SER A 28 -16.36 -14.70 -9.53
C SER A 28 -17.10 -15.97 -9.08
N CYS A 29 -16.73 -17.13 -9.63
CA CYS A 29 -17.27 -18.43 -9.23
C CYS A 29 -17.02 -18.76 -7.74
N MET A 30 -15.89 -18.33 -7.17
CA MET A 30 -15.59 -18.55 -5.75
C MET A 30 -16.58 -17.84 -4.82
N LEU A 31 -17.21 -16.76 -5.28
CA LEU A 31 -18.15 -15.95 -4.49
C LEU A 31 -19.61 -16.42 -4.61
N VAL A 32 -19.91 -17.39 -5.49
CA VAL A 32 -21.31 -17.82 -5.77
C VAL A 32 -21.89 -18.69 -4.66
N SER A 33 -21.16 -19.74 -4.27
CA SER A 33 -21.60 -20.68 -3.23
C SER A 33 -20.44 -21.54 -2.75
N LYS A 34 -20.59 -22.20 -1.60
CA LYS A 34 -19.58 -23.13 -1.07
C LYS A 34 -19.19 -24.24 -2.06
N LYS A 35 -20.16 -24.80 -2.79
CA LYS A 35 -19.90 -25.83 -3.82
C LYS A 35 -19.05 -25.28 -4.97
N TRP A 36 -19.41 -24.11 -5.49
CA TRP A 36 -18.69 -23.48 -6.59
C TRP A 36 -17.28 -23.04 -6.19
N LYS A 37 -17.12 -22.50 -4.97
CA LYS A 37 -15.82 -22.21 -4.38
C LYS A 37 -14.90 -23.42 -4.40
N HIS A 38 -15.33 -24.54 -3.84
CA HIS A 38 -14.48 -25.73 -3.77
C HIS A 38 -14.05 -26.22 -5.16
N LEU A 39 -14.94 -26.14 -6.16
CA LEU A 39 -14.62 -26.52 -7.54
C LEU A 39 -13.69 -25.52 -8.24
N ALA A 40 -13.88 -24.22 -8.00
CA ALA A 40 -13.05 -23.16 -8.54
C ALA A 40 -11.64 -23.24 -7.93
N GLU A 41 -11.54 -23.33 -6.60
CA GLU A 41 -10.27 -23.54 -5.89
C GLU A 41 -9.57 -24.82 -6.37
N TYR A 42 -10.29 -25.94 -6.51
CA TYR A 42 -9.72 -27.18 -7.05
C TYR A 42 -9.15 -26.98 -8.46
N THR A 43 -9.87 -26.27 -9.32
CA THR A 43 -9.43 -25.99 -10.71
C THR A 43 -8.20 -25.09 -10.72
N VAL A 44 -8.21 -24.03 -9.91
CA VAL A 44 -7.09 -23.08 -9.77
C VAL A 44 -5.85 -23.78 -9.23
N GLU A 45 -6.00 -24.64 -8.22
CA GLU A 45 -4.90 -25.41 -7.64
C GLU A 45 -4.30 -26.38 -8.67
N ARG A 46 -5.17 -27.15 -9.33
CA ARG A 46 -4.75 -28.14 -10.35
C ARG A 46 -4.03 -27.49 -11.53
N LEU A 47 -4.47 -26.31 -11.93
CA LEU A 47 -3.89 -25.54 -13.03
C LEU A 47 -2.80 -24.56 -12.58
N LYS A 48 -2.48 -24.51 -11.28
CA LYS A 48 -1.49 -23.60 -10.66
C LYS A 48 -1.71 -22.13 -11.03
N LEU A 49 -2.96 -21.66 -10.92
CA LEU A 49 -3.36 -20.34 -11.40
C LEU A 49 -3.30 -19.23 -10.33
N TRP A 50 -2.99 -19.52 -9.06
CA TRP A 50 -2.98 -18.52 -7.98
C TRP A 50 -2.11 -17.30 -8.29
N ASP A 51 -0.87 -17.51 -8.76
CA ASP A 51 0.02 -16.42 -9.18
C ASP A 51 -0.61 -15.55 -10.27
N ASN A 52 -1.30 -16.18 -11.23
CA ASN A 52 -1.96 -15.46 -12.31
C ASN A 52 -3.19 -14.70 -11.81
N MET A 53 -3.92 -15.24 -10.83
CA MET A 53 -5.04 -14.54 -10.20
C MET A 53 -4.55 -13.29 -9.47
N VAL A 54 -3.51 -13.39 -8.63
CA VAL A 54 -2.92 -12.22 -7.95
C VAL A 54 -2.40 -11.19 -8.96
N LYS A 55 -1.72 -11.62 -10.01
CA LYS A 55 -1.17 -10.71 -11.04
C LYS A 55 -2.23 -9.99 -11.87
N LYS A 56 -3.38 -10.62 -12.13
CA LYS A 56 -4.40 -10.09 -13.05
C LYS A 56 -5.55 -9.37 -12.36
N GLU A 57 -5.94 -9.83 -11.18
CA GLU A 57 -7.14 -9.33 -10.49
C GLU A 57 -6.83 -8.21 -9.48
N MET A 58 -5.57 -8.09 -9.02
CA MET A 58 -5.18 -7.10 -8.00
C MET A 58 -4.35 -5.96 -8.61
N ILE A 59 -4.54 -4.72 -8.13
CA ILE A 59 -3.70 -3.58 -8.53
C ILE A 59 -2.22 -3.88 -8.27
N ASN A 60 -1.35 -3.41 -9.18
CA ASN A 60 0.10 -3.59 -9.08
C ASN A 60 0.52 -5.05 -8.94
N LYS A 61 -0.26 -5.97 -9.50
CA LYS A 61 0.00 -7.41 -9.42
C LYS A 61 0.10 -7.88 -7.96
N GLY A 62 -0.63 -7.22 -7.05
CA GLY A 62 -0.64 -7.50 -5.62
C GLY A 62 0.66 -7.16 -4.87
N SER A 63 1.56 -6.35 -5.43
CA SER A 63 2.89 -6.08 -4.84
C SER A 63 2.82 -5.64 -3.36
N SER A 64 1.89 -4.75 -3.01
CA SER A 64 1.70 -4.28 -1.63
C SER A 64 1.33 -5.39 -0.64
N PHE A 65 0.63 -6.44 -1.09
CA PHE A 65 0.30 -7.61 -0.27
C PHE A 65 1.49 -8.55 -0.18
N VAL A 66 2.11 -8.87 -1.32
CA VAL A 66 3.21 -9.83 -1.42
C VAL A 66 4.46 -9.36 -0.68
N ASN A 67 4.82 -8.08 -0.80
CA ASN A 67 6.05 -7.56 -0.21
C ASN A 67 6.00 -7.43 1.32
N LYS A 68 4.78 -7.27 1.88
CA LYS A 68 4.59 -7.02 3.31
C LYS A 68 4.34 -8.28 4.13
N SER A 69 4.10 -9.41 3.48
CA SER A 69 3.68 -10.65 4.14
C SER A 69 4.47 -11.86 3.63
N THR A 70 4.57 -12.90 4.46
CA THR A 70 5.12 -14.19 4.02
C THR A 70 4.04 -15.19 3.57
N LEU A 71 2.79 -14.75 3.39
CA LEU A 71 1.70 -15.60 2.90
C LEU A 71 1.95 -16.10 1.48
N ASP A 72 1.43 -17.28 1.18
CA ASP A 72 1.38 -17.78 -0.19
C ASP A 72 0.35 -17.02 -1.04
N GLN A 73 0.42 -17.20 -2.37
CA GLN A 73 -0.44 -16.47 -3.30
C GLN A 73 -1.93 -16.78 -3.12
N ARG A 74 -2.26 -17.99 -2.63
CA ARG A 74 -3.63 -18.38 -2.31
C ARG A 74 -4.18 -17.56 -1.14
N ASN A 75 -3.45 -17.48 -0.04
CA ASN A 75 -3.87 -16.72 1.14
C ASN A 75 -3.86 -15.21 0.88
N ILE A 76 -2.91 -14.71 0.09
CA ILE A 76 -2.92 -13.31 -0.39
C ILE A 76 -4.23 -13.01 -1.15
N PHE A 77 -4.61 -13.89 -2.08
CA PHE A 77 -5.83 -13.70 -2.85
C PHE A 77 -7.11 -13.77 -1.99
N LYS A 78 -7.17 -14.69 -1.01
CA LYS A 78 -8.28 -14.76 -0.06
C LYS A 78 -8.38 -13.49 0.80
N ASN A 79 -7.24 -12.99 1.30
CA ASN A 79 -7.22 -11.76 2.07
C ASN A 79 -7.64 -10.54 1.22
N PHE A 80 -7.25 -10.51 -0.05
CA PHE A 80 -7.77 -9.50 -0.99
C PHE A 80 -9.30 -9.53 -1.09
N ILE A 81 -9.92 -10.71 -1.13
CA ILE A 81 -11.38 -10.82 -1.10
C ILE A 81 -11.93 -10.35 0.25
N LEU A 82 -11.30 -10.69 1.38
CA LEU A 82 -11.77 -10.29 2.70
C LEU A 82 -11.87 -8.77 2.87
N TRP A 83 -10.96 -7.99 2.25
CA TRP A 83 -11.05 -6.53 2.25
C TRP A 83 -12.36 -5.98 1.66
N HIS A 84 -13.00 -6.70 0.73
CA HIS A 84 -14.31 -6.31 0.19
C HIS A 84 -15.45 -6.45 1.21
N HIS A 85 -15.19 -7.13 2.32
CA HIS A 85 -16.11 -7.38 3.42
C HIS A 85 -15.64 -6.73 4.73
N VAL A 86 -14.77 -5.72 4.67
CA VAL A 86 -14.16 -5.08 5.84
C VAL A 86 -15.21 -4.54 6.84
N ALA A 87 -16.41 -4.17 6.39
CA ALA A 87 -17.49 -3.74 7.28
C ALA A 87 -17.94 -4.82 8.28
N MET A 88 -17.72 -6.10 7.95
CA MET A 88 -18.04 -7.25 8.80
C MET A 88 -16.89 -7.60 9.77
N SER A 89 -15.79 -6.86 9.72
CA SER A 89 -14.62 -7.16 10.55
C SER A 89 -14.84 -6.76 12.02
N GLU A 90 -14.28 -7.57 12.91
CA GLU A 90 -14.12 -7.27 14.32
C GLU A 90 -12.68 -6.83 14.57
N ILE A 91 -12.51 -5.80 15.40
CA ILE A 91 -11.20 -5.28 15.75
C ILE A 91 -10.76 -5.85 17.09
N LYS A 92 -9.61 -6.50 17.10
CA LYS A 92 -8.93 -6.91 18.32
C LYS A 92 -7.63 -6.13 18.49
N HIS A 93 -7.49 -5.45 19.61
CA HIS A 93 -6.23 -4.81 19.97
C HIS A 93 -5.21 -5.87 20.43
N LEU A 94 -4.09 -6.03 19.71
CA LEU A 94 -3.08 -7.06 20.00
C LEU A 94 -1.95 -6.55 20.89
N ASN A 95 -1.34 -5.41 20.55
CA ASN A 95 -0.16 -4.91 21.25
C ASN A 95 0.01 -3.38 21.13
N ILE A 96 0.74 -2.77 22.08
CA ILE A 96 1.18 -1.36 22.03
C ILE A 96 2.70 -1.31 22.15
N TYR A 97 3.36 -0.72 21.15
CA TYR A 97 4.77 -0.35 21.22
C TYR A 97 4.88 1.09 21.71
N LYS A 98 5.15 1.28 23.01
CA LYS A 98 5.31 2.62 23.59
C LYS A 98 6.70 3.16 23.27
N MET A 99 6.79 4.16 22.40
CA MET A 99 8.05 4.75 21.97
C MET A 99 7.86 6.17 21.42
N ALA A 100 8.30 7.18 22.19
CA ALA A 100 8.10 8.60 21.89
C ALA A 100 8.84 9.14 20.64
N SER A 101 9.82 8.39 20.12
CA SER A 101 10.72 8.86 19.06
C SER A 101 10.54 8.16 17.71
N VAL A 102 9.43 7.43 17.50
CA VAL A 102 9.15 6.87 16.18
C VAL A 102 8.94 8.02 15.20
N LYS A 103 9.75 8.10 14.14
CA LYS A 103 9.59 9.03 13.01
C LYS A 103 8.75 8.42 11.90
N LYS A 104 9.01 7.16 11.58
CA LYS A 104 8.35 6.41 10.50
C LYS A 104 8.20 4.94 10.87
N MET A 105 7.24 4.31 10.21
CA MET A 105 6.89 2.91 10.41
C MET A 105 6.72 2.24 9.05
N LYS A 106 7.30 1.06 8.89
CA LYS A 106 7.21 0.23 7.69
C LYS A 106 6.92 -1.21 8.07
N VAL A 107 6.41 -1.98 7.11
CA VAL A 107 6.20 -3.43 7.24
C VAL A 107 6.88 -4.10 6.07
N TYR A 108 7.62 -5.17 6.35
CA TYR A 108 8.25 -6.02 5.35
C TYR A 108 8.34 -7.46 5.86
N LYS A 109 7.79 -8.42 5.10
CA LYS A 109 7.77 -9.87 5.40
C LYS A 109 7.58 -10.20 6.89
N ASP A 110 6.42 -9.88 7.44
CA ASP A 110 6.05 -10.16 8.84
C ASP A 110 6.91 -9.43 9.90
N ASN A 111 7.73 -8.44 9.50
CA ASN A 111 8.45 -7.55 10.42
C ASN A 111 7.82 -6.16 10.42
N LEU A 112 7.62 -5.62 11.64
CA LEU A 112 7.36 -4.22 11.86
C LEU A 112 8.70 -3.50 12.01
N ILE A 113 8.98 -2.55 11.13
CA ILE A 113 10.21 -1.76 11.15
C ILE A 113 9.87 -0.36 11.66
N LEU A 114 10.45 0.02 12.79
CA LEU A 114 10.28 1.33 13.40
C LEU A 114 11.58 2.14 13.25
N ILE A 115 11.46 3.33 12.66
CA ILE A 115 12.58 4.25 12.44
C ILE A 115 12.49 5.34 13.48
N THR A 116 13.56 5.52 14.26
CA THR A 116 13.70 6.58 15.27
C THR A 116 14.75 7.59 14.86
N ASP A 117 15.09 8.52 15.76
CA ASP A 117 16.18 9.47 15.55
C ASP A 117 17.55 8.82 15.39
N SER A 118 17.78 7.68 16.02
CA SER A 118 19.10 7.06 16.11
C SER A 118 19.13 5.59 15.74
N GLN A 119 17.97 4.96 15.58
CA GLN A 119 17.87 3.51 15.41
C GLN A 119 16.81 3.09 14.40
N VAL A 120 17.03 1.93 13.78
CA VAL A 120 16.02 1.18 13.04
C VAL A 120 15.78 -0.15 13.78
N LEU A 121 14.57 -0.31 14.31
CA LEU A 121 14.17 -1.45 15.14
C LEU A 121 13.26 -2.38 14.36
N TYR A 122 13.52 -3.68 14.44
CA TYR A 122 12.70 -4.71 13.82
C TYR A 122 11.98 -5.50 14.91
N TYR A 123 10.66 -5.56 14.82
CA TYR A 123 9.83 -6.39 15.66
C TYR A 123 9.19 -7.50 14.83
N ASP A 124 9.22 -8.72 15.34
CA ASP A 124 8.42 -9.80 14.76
C ASP A 124 6.94 -9.56 15.07
N ILE A 125 6.12 -9.48 14.03
CA ILE A 125 4.71 -9.07 14.16
C ILE A 125 3.88 -10.07 14.97
N LYS A 126 4.21 -11.36 14.91
CA LYS A 126 3.45 -12.43 15.57
C LYS A 126 3.76 -12.50 17.06
N THR A 127 5.02 -12.41 17.42
CA THR A 127 5.52 -12.55 18.80
C THR A 127 5.66 -11.20 19.52
N CYS A 128 5.59 -10.08 18.78
CA CYS A 128 5.80 -8.72 19.27
C CYS A 128 7.20 -8.49 19.89
N LYS A 129 8.17 -9.37 19.61
CA LYS A 129 9.52 -9.30 20.19
C LYS A 129 10.44 -8.49 19.29
N LEU A 130 11.31 -7.69 19.91
CA LEU A 130 12.41 -7.03 19.22
C LEU A 130 13.38 -8.11 18.69
N MET A 131 13.51 -8.17 17.38
CA MET A 131 14.38 -9.11 16.68
C MET A 131 15.76 -8.50 16.41
N LYS A 132 15.79 -7.22 16.07
CA LYS A 132 17.00 -6.54 15.62
C LYS A 132 16.95 -5.04 15.93
N ASN A 133 18.11 -4.49 16.28
CA ASN A 133 18.33 -3.06 16.45
C ASN A 133 19.54 -2.66 15.59
N LEU A 134 19.34 -1.70 14.70
CA LEU A 134 20.40 -1.06 13.92
C LEU A 134 20.62 0.36 14.45
N GLU A 135 21.83 0.66 14.91
CA GLU A 135 22.23 2.02 15.30
C GLU A 135 22.46 2.87 14.05
N ARG A 136 21.37 3.34 13.45
CA ARG A 136 21.33 4.09 12.19
C ARG A 136 20.38 5.28 12.34
N SER A 137 20.91 6.48 12.18
CA SER A 137 20.12 7.70 12.09
C SER A 137 19.70 7.94 10.64
N CYS A 138 18.47 7.57 10.28
CA CYS A 138 17.91 7.80 8.95
C CYS A 138 16.57 8.56 9.00
N LEU A 139 16.28 9.29 7.92
CA LEU A 139 15.01 9.99 7.68
C LEU A 139 13.93 9.04 7.13
N ASP A 140 14.35 7.99 6.44
CA ASP A 140 13.49 6.91 5.96
C ASP A 140 14.32 5.66 5.71
N PHE A 141 13.65 4.52 5.67
CA PHE A 141 14.24 3.22 5.46
C PHE A 141 13.21 2.31 4.77
N GLU A 142 13.58 1.66 3.68
CA GLU A 142 12.75 0.67 3.00
C GLU A 142 13.55 -0.57 2.65
N GLU A 143 12.86 -1.71 2.62
CA GLU A 143 13.48 -3.01 2.45
C GLU A 143 12.67 -3.86 1.46
N SER A 144 13.37 -4.59 0.59
CA SER A 144 12.82 -5.59 -0.32
C SER A 144 13.64 -6.87 -0.26
N ASP A 145 13.29 -7.85 -1.09
CA ASP A 145 13.93 -9.17 -1.13
C ASP A 145 15.43 -9.10 -1.41
N GLN A 146 15.87 -8.22 -2.31
CA GLN A 146 17.28 -8.11 -2.68
C GLN A 146 17.90 -6.74 -2.36
N SER A 147 17.15 -5.82 -1.76
CA SER A 147 17.60 -4.44 -1.58
C SER A 147 17.23 -3.85 -0.21
N VAL A 148 18.07 -2.94 0.27
CA VAL A 148 17.79 -2.05 1.41
C VAL A 148 18.09 -0.64 0.98
N VAL A 149 17.22 0.30 1.34
CA VAL A 149 17.36 1.71 1.01
C VAL A 149 17.29 2.52 2.30
N GLU A 150 18.30 3.36 2.56
CA GLU A 150 18.26 4.35 3.64
C GLU A 150 18.35 5.75 3.06
N LEU A 151 17.53 6.66 3.58
CA LEU A 151 17.62 8.09 3.32
C LEU A 151 18.22 8.78 4.55
N VAL A 152 19.33 9.47 4.37
CA VAL A 152 20.08 10.12 5.46
C VAL A 152 20.17 11.62 5.21
N GLN A 153 20.18 12.39 6.31
CA GLN A 153 20.47 13.81 6.31
C GLN A 153 21.99 14.00 6.45
N GLU A 154 22.64 14.58 5.45
CA GLU A 154 24.07 14.89 5.49
C GLU A 154 24.33 16.19 6.29
N PRO A 155 25.57 16.43 6.75
CA PRO A 155 25.91 17.60 7.57
C PRO A 155 25.64 18.96 6.90
N ASP A 156 25.65 19.00 5.57
CA ASP A 156 25.35 20.18 4.76
C ASP A 156 23.84 20.41 4.57
N SER A 157 22.99 19.68 5.31
CA SER A 157 21.53 19.67 5.15
C SER A 157 21.03 19.14 3.81
N SER A 158 21.89 18.54 2.98
CA SER A 158 21.45 17.78 1.81
C SER A 158 20.98 16.38 2.22
N GLN A 159 20.04 15.81 1.47
CA GLN A 159 19.59 14.44 1.69
C GLN A 159 20.27 13.50 0.70
N LYS A 160 20.75 12.38 1.22
CA LYS A 160 21.44 11.36 0.42
C LYS A 160 20.79 10.00 0.64
N LEU A 161 20.55 9.30 -0.46
CA LEU A 161 19.97 7.97 -0.46
C LEU A 161 21.09 6.96 -0.68
N TYR A 162 21.22 5.98 0.21
CA TYR A 162 22.07 4.82 0.01
C TYR A 162 21.20 3.62 -0.34
N VAL A 163 21.61 2.90 -1.39
CA VAL A 163 20.94 1.70 -1.85
C VAL A 163 21.92 0.54 -1.74
N TYR A 164 21.60 -0.40 -0.87
CA TYR A 164 22.37 -1.60 -0.59
C TYR A 164 21.74 -2.78 -1.29
N ARG A 165 22.58 -3.65 -1.85
CA ARG A 165 22.15 -4.94 -2.37
C ARG A 165 22.38 -6.03 -1.33
N LYS A 166 21.36 -6.85 -1.07
CA LYS A 166 21.46 -8.07 -0.28
C LYS A 166 21.98 -9.23 -1.14
N SER A 167 22.89 -10.04 -0.60
CA SER A 167 23.30 -11.33 -1.21
C SER A 167 22.37 -12.48 -0.82
N GLY A 168 21.50 -12.28 0.16
CA GLY A 168 20.51 -13.25 0.64
C GLY A 168 19.46 -12.60 1.56
N THR A 169 18.43 -13.35 1.93
CA THR A 169 17.25 -12.83 2.65
C THR A 169 17.53 -12.34 4.08
N ASN A 170 18.66 -12.73 4.68
CA ASN A 170 19.02 -12.45 6.08
C ASN A 170 20.32 -11.65 6.24
N GLU A 171 20.82 -10.99 5.18
CA GLU A 171 22.02 -10.18 5.31
C GLU A 171 21.71 -8.83 5.95
N TYR A 172 22.10 -8.73 7.21
CA TYR A 172 21.81 -7.60 8.08
C TYR A 172 22.99 -6.63 8.26
N ASP A 173 24.19 -7.05 7.85
CA ASP A 173 25.40 -6.24 7.88
C ASP A 173 25.50 -5.39 6.60
N LEU A 174 24.81 -4.24 6.62
CA LEU A 174 24.78 -3.31 5.49
C LEU A 174 26.17 -2.80 5.11
N ASP A 175 27.12 -2.76 6.05
CA ASP A 175 28.46 -2.24 5.81
C ASP A 175 29.30 -3.16 4.92
N ARG A 176 28.92 -4.44 4.81
CA ARG A 176 29.51 -5.41 3.88
C ARG A 176 28.83 -5.43 2.52
N LEU A 177 27.68 -4.77 2.38
CA LEU A 177 26.90 -4.79 1.15
C LEU A 177 27.45 -3.81 0.12
N LYS A 178 27.33 -4.18 -1.16
CA LYS A 178 27.62 -3.25 -2.26
C LYS A 178 26.60 -2.11 -2.22
N LYS A 179 27.10 -0.88 -2.00
CA LYS A 179 26.28 0.33 -1.93
C LYS A 179 26.42 1.19 -3.19
N ASN A 180 25.31 1.78 -3.60
CA ASN A 180 25.28 2.93 -4.49
C ASN A 180 24.67 4.12 -3.71
N SER A 181 24.92 5.35 -4.16
CA SER A 181 24.33 6.52 -3.51
C SER A 181 23.86 7.58 -4.50
N VAL A 182 22.75 8.22 -4.18
CA VAL A 182 22.22 9.36 -4.91
C VAL A 182 22.18 10.55 -3.96
N ASN A 183 22.79 11.66 -4.37
CA ASN A 183 22.77 12.91 -3.60
C ASN A 183 21.55 13.74 -3.97
N GLU A 184 21.25 14.76 -3.16
CA GLU A 184 20.21 15.75 -3.43
C GLU A 184 18.83 15.09 -3.65
N VAL A 185 18.44 14.17 -2.77
CA VAL A 185 17.18 13.44 -2.89
C VAL A 185 16.03 14.23 -2.27
N LYS A 186 14.89 14.29 -2.96
CA LYS A 186 13.66 14.92 -2.47
C LYS A 186 12.62 13.88 -2.05
N ALA A 187 12.52 12.79 -2.81
CA ALA A 187 11.65 11.67 -2.51
C ALA A 187 12.22 10.39 -3.15
N PHE A 188 11.87 9.24 -2.59
CA PHE A 188 12.14 7.95 -3.23
C PHE A 188 10.98 6.98 -2.98
N ARG A 189 10.95 5.91 -3.77
CA ARG A 189 10.04 4.78 -3.59
C ARG A 189 10.73 3.49 -4.02
N LEU A 190 10.78 2.50 -3.14
CA LEU A 190 11.22 1.15 -3.48
C LEU A 190 10.02 0.31 -3.91
N GLU A 191 10.05 -0.22 -5.13
CA GLU A 191 9.02 -1.12 -5.66
C GLU A 191 9.72 -2.37 -6.21
N ASN A 192 9.64 -3.47 -5.46
CA ASN A 192 10.36 -4.71 -5.74
C ASN A 192 11.88 -4.48 -5.84
N GLU A 193 12.48 -4.65 -7.02
CA GLU A 193 13.92 -4.47 -7.29
C GLU A 193 14.26 -3.14 -7.97
N LEU A 194 13.31 -2.22 -8.01
CA LEU A 194 13.46 -0.90 -8.61
C LEU A 194 13.35 0.16 -7.52
N CYS A 195 14.36 1.02 -7.42
CA CYS A 195 14.30 2.20 -6.57
C CYS A 195 14.13 3.43 -7.46
N TYR A 196 13.00 4.11 -7.33
CA TYR A 196 12.72 5.36 -8.01
C TYR A 196 13.12 6.52 -7.10
N VAL A 197 13.90 7.47 -7.62
CA VAL A 197 14.46 8.57 -6.85
C VAL A 197 14.19 9.87 -7.57
N PHE A 198 13.50 10.79 -6.90
CA PHE A 198 13.30 12.15 -7.40
C PHE A 198 14.25 13.10 -6.70
N THR A 199 15.08 13.79 -7.47
CA THR A 199 16.12 14.69 -6.96
C THR A 199 15.60 16.13 -6.79
N THR A 200 16.32 16.96 -6.03
CA THR A 200 16.04 18.39 -5.90
C THR A 200 16.19 19.14 -7.22
N ARG A 201 16.94 18.60 -8.18
CA ARG A 201 17.06 19.11 -9.57
C ARG A 201 15.89 18.74 -10.47
N ASN A 202 14.82 18.20 -9.87
CA ASN A 202 13.62 17.73 -10.52
C ASN A 202 13.85 16.61 -11.54
N ILE A 203 14.81 15.72 -11.28
CA ILE A 203 15.11 14.56 -12.13
C ILE A 203 14.58 13.31 -11.45
N LEU A 204 13.84 12.49 -12.19
CA LEU A 204 13.47 11.15 -11.76
C LEU A 204 14.48 10.15 -12.30
N LEU A 205 15.10 9.42 -11.38
CA LEU A 205 16.04 8.35 -11.65
C LEU A 205 15.39 7.01 -11.27
N ARG A 206 15.74 5.97 -12.01
CA ARG A 206 15.43 4.58 -11.69
C ARG A 206 16.74 3.85 -11.46
N LEU A 207 16.92 3.31 -10.26
CA LEU A 207 18.02 2.41 -9.93
C LEU A 207 17.55 0.97 -10.07
N ILE A 208 18.28 0.19 -10.87
CA ILE A 208 17.99 -1.19 -11.19
C ILE A 208 19.07 -2.07 -10.58
N ASN A 209 18.67 -3.03 -9.77
CA ASN A 209 19.57 -4.03 -9.23
C ASN A 209 19.88 -5.09 -10.30
N LYS A 210 21.05 -5.03 -10.94
CA LYS A 210 21.53 -6.10 -11.83
C LYS A 210 22.51 -7.01 -11.10
N VAL A 211 22.65 -8.24 -11.61
CA VAL A 211 23.44 -9.34 -11.01
C VAL A 211 24.86 -8.94 -10.60
N THR A 212 25.48 -7.94 -11.22
CA THR A 212 26.85 -7.51 -10.90
C THR A 212 26.98 -6.05 -10.43
N ARG A 213 25.99 -5.18 -10.69
CA ARG A 213 26.04 -3.75 -10.39
C ARG A 213 24.66 -3.11 -10.30
N TRP A 214 24.58 -1.96 -9.65
CA TRP A 214 23.46 -1.05 -9.81
C TRP A 214 23.58 -0.30 -11.12
N GLU A 215 22.52 -0.29 -11.91
CA GLU A 215 22.40 0.61 -13.06
C GLU A 215 21.45 1.75 -12.72
N MET A 216 21.79 2.94 -13.19
CA MET A 216 21.00 4.14 -12.98
C MET A 216 20.53 4.65 -14.33
N GLU A 217 19.22 4.80 -14.48
CA GLU A 217 18.60 5.31 -15.68
C GLU A 217 17.84 6.60 -15.34
N CYS A 218 18.07 7.66 -16.12
CA CYS A 218 17.21 8.82 -16.07
C CYS A 218 15.87 8.44 -16.69
N ILE A 219 14.76 8.63 -15.98
CA ILE A 219 13.41 8.41 -16.51
C ILE A 219 12.85 9.70 -17.12
N GLY A 220 13.22 10.85 -16.56
CA GLY A 220 12.85 12.13 -17.11
C GLY A 220 13.15 13.29 -16.17
N ARG A 221 12.97 14.50 -16.69
CA ARG A 221 13.12 15.73 -15.92
C ARG A 221 11.82 16.52 -15.92
N HIS A 222 11.39 16.93 -14.73
CA HIS A 222 10.24 17.81 -14.56
C HIS A 222 10.73 19.26 -14.58
N TYR A 223 10.25 20.04 -15.55
CA TYR A 223 10.60 21.47 -15.71
C TYR A 223 9.53 22.40 -15.08
N GLY A 224 8.73 21.88 -14.15
CA GLY A 224 7.73 22.70 -13.46
C GLY A 224 8.36 23.69 -12.47
N SER A 225 7.51 24.55 -11.93
CA SER A 225 7.91 25.64 -11.04
C SER A 225 8.09 25.15 -9.59
N ASP A 226 8.99 25.80 -8.85
CA ASP A 226 9.13 25.59 -7.40
C ASP A 226 7.85 25.96 -6.61
N TYR A 227 6.96 26.78 -7.20
CA TYR A 227 5.64 27.10 -6.63
C TYR A 227 4.64 25.94 -6.71
N ASP A 228 4.91 24.95 -7.55
CA ASP A 228 4.07 23.76 -7.71
C ASP A 228 4.91 22.47 -7.60
N PRO A 229 5.47 22.21 -6.40
CA PRO A 229 6.33 21.06 -6.20
C PRO A 229 5.53 19.76 -6.35
N MET A 230 6.21 18.71 -6.80
CA MET A 230 5.70 17.35 -6.68
C MET A 230 5.45 17.00 -5.22
N THR A 231 4.31 16.36 -4.97
CA THR A 231 3.90 15.88 -3.64
C THR A 231 4.16 14.39 -3.47
N THR A 232 3.95 13.57 -4.50
CA THR A 232 4.14 12.11 -4.40
C THR A 232 4.53 11.43 -5.71
N ILE A 233 5.21 10.28 -5.59
CA ILE A 233 5.51 9.33 -6.67
C ILE A 233 4.57 8.15 -6.52
N HIS A 234 3.75 7.91 -7.54
CA HIS A 234 2.78 6.84 -7.57
C HIS A 234 3.09 5.84 -8.67
N ILE A 235 3.03 4.56 -8.36
CA ILE A 235 3.25 3.48 -9.32
C ILE A 235 1.94 2.71 -9.40
N CYS A 236 1.36 2.65 -10.60
CA CYS A 236 0.15 1.88 -10.88
C CYS A 236 0.32 1.07 -12.17
N ASN A 237 0.23 -0.25 -12.05
CA ASN A 237 0.37 -1.23 -13.14
C ASN A 237 1.63 -0.99 -13.99
N ASP A 238 2.78 -0.87 -13.31
CA ASP A 238 4.11 -0.54 -13.87
C ASP A 238 4.23 0.86 -14.51
N ALA A 239 3.16 1.65 -14.56
CA ALA A 239 3.20 3.04 -14.98
C ALA A 239 3.52 3.95 -13.79
N LEU A 240 4.32 4.98 -14.05
CA LEU A 240 4.74 5.94 -13.03
C LEU A 240 4.02 7.27 -13.24
N TYR A 241 3.37 7.71 -12.17
CA TYR A 241 2.62 8.95 -12.08
C TYR A 241 3.22 9.81 -10.98
N MET A 242 3.14 11.11 -11.18
CA MET A 242 3.53 12.11 -10.19
C MET A 242 2.43 13.15 -10.13
N VAL A 243 2.11 13.61 -8.93
CA VAL A 243 1.15 14.70 -8.75
C VAL A 243 1.82 15.90 -8.10
N THR A 244 1.45 17.08 -8.57
CA THR A 244 1.93 18.35 -8.01
C THR A 244 0.96 18.91 -6.99
N LYS A 245 1.40 19.89 -6.19
CA LYS A 245 0.59 20.58 -5.17
C LYS A 245 -0.68 21.21 -5.75
N LEU A 246 -0.66 21.67 -7.00
CA LEU A 246 -1.81 22.24 -7.71
C LEU A 246 -2.70 21.18 -8.40
N GLY A 247 -2.40 19.89 -8.21
CA GLY A 247 -3.20 18.80 -8.74
C GLY A 247 -2.89 18.40 -10.17
N TYR A 248 -1.77 18.84 -10.75
CA TYR A 248 -1.37 18.35 -12.07
C TYR A 248 -0.79 16.95 -11.98
N VAL A 249 -1.35 16.04 -12.76
CA VAL A 249 -0.87 14.66 -12.87
C VAL A 249 0.03 14.54 -14.08
N TRP A 250 1.24 14.07 -13.83
CA TRP A 250 2.26 13.82 -14.83
C TRP A 250 2.51 12.32 -14.94
N TYR A 251 2.56 11.83 -16.16
CA TYR A 251 2.93 10.46 -16.50
C TYR A 251 4.37 10.43 -17.00
N ALA A 252 5.15 9.45 -16.52
CA ALA A 252 6.52 9.23 -16.95
C ALA A 252 6.56 8.35 -18.20
N GLU A 253 6.87 8.95 -19.35
CA GLU A 253 7.06 8.20 -20.58
C GLU A 253 8.48 7.66 -20.63
N THR A 254 8.65 6.43 -20.12
CA THR A 254 9.96 5.77 -19.91
C THR A 254 10.81 5.64 -21.18
N HIS A 255 10.20 5.65 -22.36
CA HIS A 255 10.89 5.51 -23.64
C HIS A 255 11.40 6.84 -24.21
N ASN A 256 10.79 7.96 -23.79
CA ASN A 256 11.06 9.30 -24.34
C ASN A 256 11.70 10.25 -23.33
N PHE A 257 12.12 9.74 -22.17
CA PHE A 257 12.82 10.48 -21.12
C PHE A 257 12.10 11.77 -20.67
N ARG A 258 10.76 11.76 -20.68
CA ARG A 258 9.95 12.96 -20.44
C ARG A 258 8.73 12.69 -19.59
N PHE A 259 8.29 13.75 -18.92
CA PHE A 259 7.00 13.79 -18.26
C PHE A 259 5.95 14.45 -19.15
N VAL A 260 4.82 13.79 -19.29
CA VAL A 260 3.67 14.31 -20.02
C VAL A 260 2.57 14.61 -19.01
N LYS A 261 2.04 15.82 -19.03
CA LYS A 261 0.87 16.19 -18.23
C LYS A 261 -0.35 15.52 -18.84
N ILE A 262 -1.01 14.65 -18.07
CA ILE A 262 -2.14 13.85 -18.55
C ILE A 262 -3.48 14.31 -17.98
N HIS A 263 -3.48 14.95 -16.82
CA HIS A 263 -4.72 15.35 -16.15
C HIS A 263 -4.49 16.51 -15.18
N LYS A 264 -5.57 17.22 -14.84
CA LYS A 264 -5.61 18.20 -13.75
C LYS A 264 -6.73 17.81 -12.81
N LEU A 265 -6.37 17.32 -11.63
CA LEU A 265 -7.31 17.02 -10.57
C LEU A 265 -7.99 18.30 -10.11
N HIS A 266 -9.29 18.22 -9.84
CA HIS A 266 -10.00 19.30 -9.16
C HIS A 266 -9.63 19.25 -7.68
N VAL A 267 -8.56 19.95 -7.33
CA VAL A 267 -8.08 20.04 -5.95
C VAL A 267 -8.67 21.29 -5.32
N PRO A 268 -9.34 21.18 -4.16
CA PRO A 268 -9.99 22.32 -3.54
C PRO A 268 -8.96 23.31 -2.98
N ASN A 269 -9.32 24.59 -2.90
CA ASN A 269 -8.39 25.65 -2.50
C ASN A 269 -8.04 25.61 -0.99
N ASN A 270 -8.79 24.89 -0.17
CA ASN A 270 -8.69 24.84 1.30
C ASN A 270 -7.81 23.68 1.82
N ILE A 271 -6.75 23.33 1.11
CA ILE A 271 -5.84 22.24 1.50
C ILE A 271 -5.15 22.56 2.83
N SER A 272 -5.23 21.63 3.79
CA SER A 272 -4.68 21.83 5.13
C SER A 272 -3.24 21.33 5.29
N LYS A 273 -2.89 20.23 4.60
CA LYS A 273 -1.58 19.55 4.66
C LYS A 273 -1.16 19.02 3.28
N HIS A 274 0.12 18.68 3.11
CA HIS A 274 0.64 18.11 1.85
C HIS A 274 0.65 16.57 1.81
N ASN A 275 -0.10 15.93 2.71
CA ASN A 275 -0.13 14.47 2.87
C ASN A 275 -1.15 13.82 1.94
N TRP A 276 -0.96 13.98 0.63
CA TRP A 276 -1.85 13.38 -0.36
C TRP A 276 -1.56 11.90 -0.51
N VAL A 277 -2.60 11.12 -0.76
CA VAL A 277 -2.46 9.69 -1.07
C VAL A 277 -3.05 9.44 -2.43
N MET A 278 -2.21 9.04 -3.38
CA MET A 278 -2.68 8.56 -4.67
C MET A 278 -3.12 7.10 -4.56
N PHE A 279 -4.13 6.73 -5.33
CA PHE A 279 -4.62 5.36 -5.46
C PHE A 279 -5.21 5.13 -6.86
N ASP A 280 -5.47 3.87 -7.21
CA ASP A 280 -5.81 3.45 -8.58
C ASP A 280 -4.79 4.05 -9.58
N THR A 281 -5.21 4.55 -10.74
CA THR A 281 -4.30 5.04 -11.77
C THR A 281 -3.77 6.42 -11.39
N PHE A 282 -4.67 7.38 -11.11
CA PHE A 282 -4.31 8.72 -10.62
C PHE A 282 -5.43 9.38 -9.79
N SER A 283 -6.26 8.57 -9.14
CA SER A 283 -7.20 9.06 -8.12
C SER A 283 -6.45 9.46 -6.86
N CYS A 284 -7.04 10.30 -6.02
CA CYS A 284 -6.36 10.78 -4.82
C CYS A 284 -7.29 11.07 -3.65
N ALA A 285 -6.72 10.99 -2.45
CA ALA A 285 -7.28 11.54 -1.23
C ALA A 285 -6.45 12.74 -0.80
N VAL A 286 -7.14 13.86 -0.52
CA VAL A 286 -6.52 15.15 -0.19
C VAL A 286 -7.07 15.67 1.13
N PRO A 287 -6.20 16.18 2.02
CA PRO A 287 -6.64 16.74 3.29
C PRO A 287 -7.19 18.16 3.08
N VAL A 288 -8.38 18.42 3.60
CA VAL A 288 -9.06 19.73 3.48
C VAL A 288 -9.41 20.31 4.85
N ASN A 289 -9.41 21.64 4.93
CA ASN A 289 -9.97 22.38 6.07
C ASN A 289 -11.49 22.47 5.88
N SER A 290 -12.23 21.51 6.44
CA SER A 290 -13.69 21.48 6.43
C SER A 290 -14.21 20.91 7.75
N THR A 291 -15.38 21.37 8.19
CA THR A 291 -16.08 20.88 9.39
C THR A 291 -17.40 20.16 9.06
N GLU A 292 -17.78 20.09 7.78
CA GLU A 292 -19.12 19.62 7.38
C GLU A 292 -19.21 18.09 7.27
N GLN A 293 -18.35 17.49 6.44
CA GLN A 293 -18.33 16.04 6.18
C GLN A 293 -16.90 15.52 6.29
N LEU A 294 -16.73 14.36 6.93
CA LEU A 294 -15.43 13.71 7.10
C LEU A 294 -14.76 13.43 5.74
N ILE A 295 -15.52 12.92 4.78
CA ILE A 295 -15.05 12.67 3.42
C ILE A 295 -16.13 13.06 2.41
N LYS A 296 -15.77 13.94 1.47
CA LYS A 296 -16.57 14.24 0.29
C LYS A 296 -15.92 13.60 -0.94
N ILE A 297 -16.75 12.97 -1.78
CA ILE A 297 -16.31 12.24 -2.97
C ILE A 297 -16.65 13.07 -4.19
N ASN A 298 -15.64 13.45 -4.96
CA ASN A 298 -15.83 14.03 -6.29
C ASN A 298 -15.41 12.99 -7.33
N TYR A 299 -16.32 12.65 -8.23
CA TYR A 299 -16.06 11.71 -9.31
C TYR A 299 -16.16 12.42 -10.67
N ASP A 300 -15.08 12.40 -11.44
CA ASP A 300 -15.09 12.87 -12.82
C ASP A 300 -15.46 11.70 -13.75
N LEU A 301 -16.69 11.75 -14.27
CA LEU A 301 -17.23 10.76 -15.20
C LEU A 301 -16.42 10.62 -16.50
N LYS A 302 -15.74 11.67 -16.96
CA LYS A 302 -15.02 11.66 -18.24
C LYS A 302 -13.68 10.96 -18.13
N SER A 303 -12.98 11.19 -17.02
CA SER A 303 -11.67 10.60 -16.78
C SER A 303 -11.70 9.38 -15.86
N GLU A 304 -12.88 9.03 -15.33
CA GLU A 304 -13.07 7.97 -14.33
C GLU A 304 -12.19 8.15 -13.08
N VAL A 305 -12.04 9.42 -12.63
CA VAL A 305 -11.14 9.79 -11.54
C VAL A 305 -11.92 10.10 -10.29
N ILE A 306 -11.40 9.64 -9.15
CA ILE A 306 -11.95 9.92 -7.83
C ILE A 306 -11.02 10.88 -7.08
N VAL A 307 -11.58 11.98 -6.59
CA VAL A 307 -10.93 12.87 -5.62
C VAL A 307 -11.71 12.80 -4.32
N LEU A 308 -11.06 12.31 -3.27
CA LEU A 308 -11.59 12.28 -1.92
C LEU A 308 -11.11 13.51 -1.17
N GLU A 309 -12.01 14.44 -0.87
CA GLU A 309 -11.75 15.57 0.01
C GLU A 309 -11.97 15.11 1.45
N CYS A 310 -10.89 14.92 2.20
CA CYS A 310 -10.93 14.35 3.55
C CYS A 310 -10.69 15.44 4.60
N ALA A 311 -11.73 15.81 5.34
CA ALA A 311 -11.65 16.78 6.42
C ALA A 311 -10.73 16.26 7.52
N ASN A 312 -9.77 17.09 7.96
CA ASN A 312 -8.85 16.76 9.06
C ASN A 312 -8.03 15.46 8.88
N MET A 313 -7.87 15.00 7.64
CA MET A 313 -7.00 13.87 7.33
C MET A 313 -5.54 14.23 7.67
N SER A 314 -4.92 13.40 8.51
CA SER A 314 -3.53 13.57 8.96
C SER A 314 -2.58 12.70 8.15
N CYS A 315 -3.00 11.49 7.74
CA CYS A 315 -2.24 10.62 6.86
C CYS A 315 -3.15 9.65 6.08
N GLY A 316 -2.56 8.87 5.18
CA GLY A 316 -3.23 7.72 4.60
C GLY A 316 -2.26 6.76 3.91
N LEU A 317 -2.79 5.61 3.54
CA LEU A 317 -2.05 4.48 2.99
C LEU A 317 -2.88 3.82 1.90
N GLN A 318 -2.28 3.63 0.73
CA GLN A 318 -2.79 2.70 -0.26
C GLN A 318 -2.18 1.31 -0.03
N HIS A 319 -3.04 0.29 -0.03
CA HIS A 319 -2.68 -1.12 0.03
C HIS A 319 -3.45 -1.88 -1.05
N GLY A 320 -2.89 -1.88 -2.27
CA GLY A 320 -3.55 -2.31 -3.50
C GLY A 320 -4.81 -1.50 -3.77
N ASP A 321 -5.96 -2.16 -3.70
CA ASP A 321 -7.28 -1.58 -3.95
C ASP A 321 -7.88 -0.95 -2.69
N VAL A 322 -7.22 -1.14 -1.54
CA VAL A 322 -7.67 -0.64 -0.24
C VAL A 322 -7.03 0.72 0.03
N LEU A 323 -7.84 1.67 0.46
CA LEU A 323 -7.39 2.96 0.94
C LEU A 323 -7.72 3.06 2.44
N ILE A 324 -6.70 3.33 3.24
CA ILE A 324 -6.80 3.50 4.69
C ILE A 324 -6.41 4.92 5.03
N LEU A 325 -7.30 5.64 5.69
CA LEU A 325 -7.18 7.07 6.00
C LEU A 325 -7.14 7.26 7.51
N GLY A 326 -6.19 8.06 7.97
CA GLY A 326 -6.05 8.44 9.37
C GLY A 326 -6.39 9.92 9.56
N PHE A 327 -7.04 10.23 10.68
CA PHE A 327 -7.53 11.57 11.00
C PHE A 327 -6.91 12.12 12.28
N SER A 328 -6.95 13.45 12.44
CA SER A 328 -6.38 14.11 13.60
C SER A 328 -7.13 13.84 14.92
N ASP A 329 -8.36 13.35 14.85
CA ASP A 329 -9.20 13.01 16.00
C ASP A 329 -9.04 11.54 16.46
N GLY A 330 -8.13 10.78 15.85
CA GLY A 330 -7.96 9.36 16.10
C GLY A 330 -8.87 8.44 15.29
N GLY A 331 -9.68 8.99 14.40
CA GLY A 331 -10.46 8.23 13.44
C GLY A 331 -9.58 7.49 12.43
N VAL A 332 -10.01 6.29 12.05
CA VAL A 332 -9.46 5.53 10.93
C VAL A 332 -10.61 5.08 10.03
N GLU A 333 -10.56 5.44 8.76
CA GLU A 333 -11.49 4.94 7.74
C GLU A 333 -10.77 4.02 6.76
N ILE A 334 -11.29 2.80 6.61
CA ILE A 334 -10.87 1.85 5.57
C ILE A 334 -11.94 1.83 4.49
N ARG A 335 -11.54 1.93 3.23
CA ARG A 335 -12.46 1.82 2.10
C ARG A 335 -11.85 1.17 0.88
N MET A 336 -12.71 0.57 0.06
CA MET A 336 -12.39 0.17 -1.30
C MET A 336 -13.13 1.06 -2.30
N PRO A 337 -12.49 2.10 -2.84
CA PRO A 337 -13.14 2.97 -3.82
C PRO A 337 -13.40 2.21 -5.13
N LYS A 338 -14.65 2.16 -5.59
CA LYS A 338 -14.99 1.59 -6.91
C LYS A 338 -14.83 2.63 -8.01
N LYS A 339 -14.46 2.17 -9.20
CA LYS A 339 -14.28 3.00 -10.40
C LYS A 339 -15.49 3.87 -10.73
N ASN A 340 -16.71 3.50 -10.34
CA ASN A 340 -17.92 4.25 -10.66
C ASN A 340 -18.27 5.32 -9.61
N GLY A 341 -17.38 5.60 -8.65
CA GLY A 341 -17.62 6.53 -7.53
C GLY A 341 -18.59 6.02 -6.46
N ALA A 342 -19.29 4.90 -6.72
CA ALA A 342 -20.13 4.23 -5.74
C ALA A 342 -19.28 3.53 -4.67
N ILE A 343 -19.68 3.62 -3.42
CA ILE A 343 -19.10 2.83 -2.32
C ILE A 343 -20.16 1.84 -1.88
N GLU A 344 -19.84 0.55 -1.92
CA GLU A 344 -20.68 -0.45 -1.26
C GLU A 344 -20.49 -0.34 0.24
N GLU A 345 -21.57 -0.32 1.01
CA GLU A 345 -21.51 -0.20 2.48
C GLU A 345 -20.61 -1.29 3.10
N ASN A 346 -20.63 -2.50 2.55
CA ASN A 346 -19.80 -3.62 3.01
C ASN A 346 -18.28 -3.42 2.83
N SER A 347 -17.90 -2.48 1.98
CA SER A 347 -16.51 -2.18 1.60
C SER A 347 -15.96 -0.93 2.30
N LYS A 348 -16.67 -0.43 3.32
CA LYS A 348 -16.26 0.69 4.17
C LYS A 348 -16.33 0.30 5.64
N PHE A 349 -15.32 0.70 6.40
CA PHE A 349 -15.28 0.49 7.84
C PHE A 349 -14.63 1.70 8.53
N TYR A 350 -15.24 2.17 9.62
CA TYR A 350 -14.74 3.30 10.40
C TYR A 350 -14.70 2.93 11.87
N PHE A 351 -13.62 3.34 12.53
CA PHE A 351 -13.49 3.23 13.96
C PHE A 351 -12.59 4.34 14.50
N ASN A 352 -12.68 4.61 15.80
CA ASN A 352 -11.78 5.56 16.47
C ASN A 352 -10.85 4.79 17.41
N ILE A 353 -9.55 5.09 17.38
CA ILE A 353 -8.55 4.42 18.22
C ILE A 353 -8.81 4.60 19.72
N GLN A 354 -9.44 5.71 20.12
CA GLN A 354 -9.81 6.02 21.52
C GLN A 354 -10.63 4.92 22.19
N GLN A 355 -11.43 4.16 21.43
CA GLN A 355 -12.20 3.05 22.00
C GLN A 355 -11.31 1.95 22.59
N PHE A 356 -10.04 1.89 22.17
CA PHE A 356 -9.03 0.98 22.68
C PHE A 356 -8.07 1.65 23.69
N LEU A 357 -8.13 2.97 23.83
CA LEU A 357 -7.18 3.79 24.57
C LEU A 357 -7.89 4.64 25.63
N LYS A 358 -7.80 4.23 26.90
CA LYS A 358 -8.39 4.99 28.02
C LYS A 358 -7.50 6.12 28.57
N GLN A 359 -6.27 6.29 28.06
CA GLN A 359 -5.21 7.06 28.76
C GLN A 359 -4.27 7.88 27.86
N GLU A 360 -4.51 8.01 26.55
CA GLU A 360 -3.70 8.90 25.70
C GLU A 360 -4.40 10.25 25.55
N ASP A 361 -3.64 11.35 25.57
CA ASP A 361 -4.18 12.70 25.38
C ASP A 361 -4.15 13.14 23.91
N ASP A 362 -3.25 12.55 23.11
CA ASP A 362 -3.09 12.84 21.68
C ASP A 362 -3.37 11.59 20.86
N HIS A 363 -4.42 11.68 20.04
CA HIS A 363 -4.90 10.58 19.20
C HIS A 363 -4.66 10.82 17.72
N GLU A 364 -3.94 11.88 17.32
CA GLU A 364 -3.71 12.14 15.90
C GLU A 364 -3.00 10.94 15.26
N ILE A 365 -3.59 10.43 14.18
CA ILE A 365 -3.02 9.30 13.44
C ILE A 365 -1.89 9.83 12.54
N LEU A 366 -0.65 9.55 12.89
CA LEU A 366 0.52 10.10 12.18
C LEU A 366 0.96 9.23 11.00
N SER A 367 0.79 7.92 11.08
CA SER A 367 1.07 7.01 9.96
C SER A 367 0.37 5.67 10.12
N LEU A 368 0.13 5.01 8.99
CA LEU A 368 -0.56 3.72 8.90
C LEU A 368 0.30 2.71 8.15
N ASN A 369 0.25 1.45 8.55
CA ASN A 369 0.79 0.34 7.77
C ASN A 369 -0.03 -0.94 7.97
N VAL A 370 0.07 -1.88 7.04
CA VAL A 370 -0.72 -3.12 7.05
C VAL A 370 0.18 -4.31 6.80
N CYS A 371 -0.08 -5.40 7.51
CA CYS A 371 0.45 -6.72 7.26
C CYS A 371 -0.70 -7.71 7.05
N GLU A 372 -0.51 -8.67 6.16
CA GLU A 372 -1.48 -9.72 5.89
C GLU A 372 -1.17 -10.95 6.72
N THR A 373 -2.18 -11.52 7.38
CA THR A 373 -2.10 -12.79 8.12
C THR A 373 -3.18 -13.75 7.63
N VAL A 374 -3.06 -15.05 7.92
CA VAL A 374 -4.04 -16.02 7.43
C VAL A 374 -5.46 -15.61 7.86
N ASN A 375 -6.33 -15.38 6.87
CA ASN A 375 -7.74 -14.99 7.04
C ASN A 375 -7.98 -13.73 7.90
N SER A 376 -7.02 -12.83 7.97
CA SER A 376 -7.10 -11.60 8.78
C SER A 376 -6.08 -10.56 8.32
N HIS A 377 -6.25 -9.33 8.80
CA HIS A 377 -5.30 -8.25 8.54
C HIS A 377 -4.78 -7.70 9.85
N ILE A 378 -3.52 -7.30 9.88
CA ILE A 378 -2.93 -6.56 10.99
C ILE A 378 -2.71 -5.12 10.54
N LEU A 379 -3.39 -4.20 11.20
CA LEU A 379 -3.27 -2.77 11.00
C LEU A 379 -2.37 -2.18 12.08
N PHE A 380 -1.32 -1.49 11.65
CA PHE A 380 -0.44 -0.71 12.51
C PHE A 380 -0.79 0.76 12.42
N ILE A 381 -0.97 1.38 13.58
CA ILE A 381 -1.38 2.77 13.72
C ILE A 381 -0.37 3.47 14.60
N ARG A 382 0.30 4.49 14.08
CA ARG A 382 1.22 5.32 14.85
C ARG A 382 0.50 6.58 15.33
N THR A 383 0.51 6.81 16.64
CA THR A 383 0.23 8.10 17.28
C THR A 383 1.55 8.77 17.66
N ARG A 384 1.52 9.89 18.41
CA ARG A 384 2.75 10.58 18.84
C ARG A 384 3.68 9.65 19.63
N ASP A 385 3.14 8.92 20.59
CA ASP A 385 3.94 8.19 21.58
C ASP A 385 3.88 6.67 21.44
N CYS A 386 2.97 6.16 20.60
CA CYS A 386 2.71 4.74 20.49
C CYS A 386 2.58 4.27 19.04
N VAL A 387 2.86 2.98 18.85
CA VAL A 387 2.38 2.22 17.70
C VAL A 387 1.43 1.16 18.20
N HIS A 388 0.18 1.20 17.74
CA HIS A 388 -0.85 0.21 18.04
C HIS A 388 -0.85 -0.86 16.97
N GLN A 389 -0.97 -2.11 17.41
CA GLN A 389 -1.16 -3.26 16.54
C GLN A 389 -2.58 -3.79 16.73
N LEU A 390 -3.41 -3.62 15.71
CA LEU A 390 -4.79 -4.07 15.68
C LEU A 390 -4.94 -5.22 14.69
N GLN A 391 -5.75 -6.22 15.03
CA GLN A 391 -6.14 -7.28 14.13
C GLN A 391 -7.58 -7.06 13.68
N LEU A 392 -7.79 -7.08 12.36
CA LEU A 392 -9.10 -7.15 11.73
C LEU A 392 -9.38 -8.64 11.44
N SER A 393 -10.30 -9.22 12.21
CA SER A 393 -10.74 -10.61 12.05
C SER A 393 -12.16 -10.65 11.48
N TYR A 394 -12.49 -11.73 10.79
CA TYR A 394 -13.78 -11.89 10.12
C TYR A 394 -14.58 -13.06 10.71
N PRO A 395 -15.92 -13.03 10.66
CA PRO A 395 -16.75 -14.14 11.11
C PRO A 395 -16.36 -15.45 10.42
N GLU A 396 -16.30 -16.55 11.16
CA GLU A 396 -15.95 -17.86 10.60
C GLU A 396 -16.87 -18.27 9.44
N THR A 397 -18.14 -17.84 9.47
CA THR A 397 -19.08 -18.10 8.37
C THR A 397 -18.62 -17.46 7.06
N LEU A 398 -18.09 -16.24 7.11
CA LEU A 398 -17.54 -15.53 5.96
C LEU A 398 -16.20 -16.13 5.53
N VAL A 399 -15.30 -16.40 6.47
CA VAL A 399 -13.99 -17.04 6.18
C VAL A 399 -14.19 -18.43 5.57
N ASN A 400 -15.15 -19.21 6.06
CA ASN A 400 -15.48 -20.50 5.46
C ASN A 400 -16.13 -20.35 4.08
N HIS A 401 -16.77 -19.21 3.81
CA HIS A 401 -17.33 -18.89 2.50
C HIS A 401 -16.29 -18.41 1.48
N ILE A 402 -15.17 -17.79 1.90
CA ILE A 402 -14.05 -17.26 1.07
C ILE A 402 -12.82 -18.18 1.01
#